data_AF-A0A5R8LX25-F1
#
_entry.id   AF-A0A5R8LX25-F1
#
_cell.length_a   1.000
_cell.length_b   1.000
_cell.length_c   1.000
_cell.angle_alpha   90.00
_cell.angle_beta   90.00
_cell.angle_gamma   90.00
#
_symmetry.space_group_name_H-M   'P 1'
#
loop_
_entity.id
_entity.type
_entity.pdbx_description
1 polymer ?
#
loop_
_entity_poly.entity_id
_entity_poly.type
_entity_poly.pdbx_seq_one_letter_code
_entity_poly.pdbx_strand_id
1 'polypeptide(L)'
;MDGEDMGDIHFKYVHRMIRYEVAETDSGDYYLVDMGVPFLSCFWHLYSFFSPRKCFAISKENAEKLTQQSISLSATILTAGILSTLVIRFIDRSDGMWIMPFEGGAKIVILVVVGGLVLSLWLFLLQQSERKISSFGISLTNDKAKMIQFRPTRFSTLIKQAGAMLLLLTILIASILIVLQPKTSFIFLVIYGISFLCFISYSARSLREGSSFVARNKSEGKL
;
A
#
# COMPACT_ATOMS: atom_id res chain seq x y z
N MET A 1 1.55 8.33 -31.34
CA MET A 1 2.15 6.98 -31.27
C MET A 1 1.22 6.16 -30.42
N ASP A 2 0.34 5.45 -31.12
CA ASP A 2 -0.87 4.87 -30.55
C ASP A 2 -0.51 3.53 -29.92
N GLY A 3 -0.65 3.46 -28.60
CA GLY A 3 -0.64 2.19 -27.88
C GLY A 3 -1.91 1.44 -28.22
N GLU A 4 -1.79 0.14 -28.45
CA GLU A 4 -2.93 -0.74 -28.66
C GLU A 4 -3.79 -0.74 -27.38
N ASP A 5 -5.08 -0.39 -27.51
CA ASP A 5 -6.04 -0.44 -26.40
C ASP A 5 -6.32 -1.93 -26.11
N MET A 6 -5.97 -2.37 -24.90
CA MET A 6 -6.12 -3.76 -24.45
C MET A 6 -7.50 -4.06 -23.83
N GLY A 7 -8.45 -3.13 -23.97
CA GLY A 7 -9.78 -3.22 -23.36
C GLY A 7 -9.83 -2.76 -21.90
N ASP A 8 -10.96 -3.04 -21.25
CA ASP A 8 -11.12 -2.79 -19.82
C ASP A 8 -10.36 -3.85 -19.01
N ILE A 9 -9.82 -3.41 -17.87
CA ILE A 9 -9.06 -4.24 -16.93
C ILE A 9 -9.67 -4.15 -15.54
N HIS A 10 -9.81 -5.33 -14.94
CA HIS A 10 -10.27 -5.53 -13.59
C HIS A 10 -9.13 -5.97 -12.67
N PHE A 11 -8.96 -5.26 -11.56
CA PHE A 11 -7.92 -5.56 -10.58
C PHE A 11 -8.47 -6.40 -9.45
N LYS A 12 -7.72 -7.44 -9.07
CA LYS A 12 -7.93 -8.26 -7.87
C LYS A 12 -6.74 -8.10 -6.94
N TYR A 13 -7.01 -7.86 -5.67
CA TYR A 13 -5.94 -7.69 -4.69
C TYR A 13 -5.22 -9.00 -4.42
N VAL A 14 -3.88 -8.94 -4.38
CA VAL A 14 -3.07 -9.99 -3.77
C VAL A 14 -2.78 -9.59 -2.33
N HIS A 15 -3.71 -9.92 -1.45
CA HIS A 15 -3.75 -9.41 -0.09
C HIS A 15 -2.45 -9.53 0.73
N ARG A 16 -1.65 -10.58 0.50
CA ARG A 16 -0.40 -10.84 1.22
C ARG A 16 0.85 -10.29 0.51
N MET A 17 0.71 -9.70 -0.68
CA MET A 17 1.82 -9.20 -1.48
C MET A 17 1.66 -7.71 -1.69
N ILE A 18 2.15 -6.94 -0.72
CA ILE A 18 1.98 -5.49 -0.62
C ILE A 18 2.47 -4.67 -1.84
N ARG A 19 3.23 -5.27 -2.76
CA ARG A 19 3.76 -4.65 -3.98
C ARG A 19 3.03 -5.05 -5.25
N TYR A 20 2.23 -6.12 -5.22
CA TYR A 20 1.74 -6.75 -6.44
C TYR A 20 0.22 -6.88 -6.45
N GLU A 21 -0.37 -6.61 -7.60
CA GLU A 21 -1.79 -6.79 -7.85
C GLU A 21 -2.01 -7.64 -9.09
N VAL A 22 -3.11 -8.38 -9.15
CA VAL A 22 -3.45 -9.17 -10.34
C VAL A 22 -4.44 -8.35 -11.18
N ALA A 23 -4.10 -8.14 -12.44
CA ALA A 23 -4.97 -7.55 -13.45
C ALA A 23 -5.52 -8.66 -14.35
N GLU A 24 -6.83 -8.64 -14.55
CA GLU A 24 -7.57 -9.48 -15.49
C GLU A 24 -8.13 -8.59 -16.60
N THR A 25 -7.81 -8.94 -17.84
CA THR A 25 -8.35 -8.29 -19.03
C THR A 25 -9.67 -8.94 -19.46
N ASP A 26 -10.51 -8.21 -20.21
CA ASP A 26 -11.73 -8.77 -20.79
C ASP A 26 -11.48 -9.94 -21.76
N SER A 27 -10.27 -10.02 -22.35
CA SER A 27 -9.85 -11.15 -23.18
C SER A 27 -9.54 -12.43 -22.38
N GLY A 28 -9.51 -12.34 -21.05
CA GLY A 28 -9.18 -13.45 -20.15
C GLY A 28 -7.66 -13.62 -19.90
N ASP A 29 -6.83 -12.66 -20.31
CA ASP A 29 -5.41 -12.64 -19.99
C ASP A 29 -5.17 -12.08 -18.58
N TYR A 30 -4.22 -12.69 -17.86
CA TYR A 30 -3.85 -12.31 -16.50
C TYR A 30 -2.44 -11.73 -16.43
N TYR A 31 -2.31 -10.64 -15.68
CA TYR A 31 -1.05 -9.96 -15.45
C TYR A 31 -0.79 -9.75 -13.96
N LEU A 32 0.44 -9.94 -13.52
CA LEU A 32 0.94 -9.50 -12.23
C LEU A 32 1.53 -8.11 -12.39
N VAL A 33 0.93 -7.12 -11.74
CA VAL A 33 1.30 -5.71 -11.83
C VAL A 33 2.17 -5.32 -10.65
N ASP A 34 3.35 -4.77 -10.93
CA ASP A 34 4.25 -4.20 -9.93
C ASP A 34 3.85 -2.74 -9.63
N MET A 35 3.37 -2.52 -8.41
CA MET A 35 2.87 -1.24 -7.92
C MET A 35 4.01 -0.27 -7.51
N GLY A 36 5.25 -0.75 -7.44
CA GLY A 36 6.44 0.03 -7.10
C GLY A 36 6.56 0.37 -5.62
N VAL A 37 7.40 1.37 -5.31
CA VAL A 37 7.72 1.77 -3.93
C VAL A 37 6.77 2.89 -3.45
N PRO A 38 6.08 2.72 -2.31
CA PRO A 38 5.01 3.62 -1.88
C PRO A 38 5.46 5.00 -1.37
N PHE A 39 6.73 5.22 -1.02
CA PHE A 39 7.14 6.51 -0.44
C PHE A 39 7.06 7.67 -1.45
N LEU A 40 7.33 7.39 -2.72
CA LEU A 40 7.14 8.34 -3.82
C LEU A 40 5.66 8.46 -4.25
N SER A 41 4.80 7.56 -3.78
CA SER A 41 3.42 7.39 -4.26
C SER A 41 2.37 8.34 -3.72
N CYS A 42 2.72 9.20 -2.77
CA CYS A 42 1.85 10.35 -2.43
C CYS A 42 1.63 11.26 -3.66
N PHE A 43 2.68 11.46 -4.45
CA PHE A 43 2.63 12.13 -5.75
C PHE A 43 2.47 11.12 -6.90
N TRP A 44 3.03 9.91 -6.73
CA TRP A 44 2.94 8.86 -7.75
C TRP A 44 1.56 8.21 -7.87
N HIS A 45 0.61 8.39 -6.95
CA HIS A 45 -0.73 7.82 -7.08
C HIS A 45 -1.49 8.40 -8.28
N LEU A 46 -1.39 9.72 -8.43
CA LEU A 46 -1.84 10.38 -9.66
C LEU A 46 -0.94 9.96 -10.82
N TYR A 47 0.38 9.93 -10.62
CA TYR A 47 1.34 9.51 -11.63
C TYR A 47 1.18 8.06 -12.11
N SER A 48 0.62 7.12 -11.32
CA SER A 48 0.36 5.74 -11.74
C SER A 48 -0.69 5.66 -12.84
N PHE A 49 -1.61 6.61 -12.87
CA PHE A 49 -2.56 6.73 -13.96
C PHE A 49 -1.89 7.30 -15.23
N PHE A 50 -0.81 8.06 -15.05
CA PHE A 50 -0.10 8.74 -16.13
C PHE A 50 1.16 8.00 -16.61
N SER A 51 1.69 7.05 -15.84
CA SER A 51 2.93 6.31 -16.12
C SER A 51 2.66 4.82 -16.27
N PRO A 52 3.27 4.17 -17.28
CA PRO A 52 3.20 2.72 -17.40
C PRO A 52 3.82 2.01 -16.19
N ARG A 53 3.28 0.83 -15.89
CA ARG A 53 3.71 -0.07 -14.83
C ARG A 53 4.24 -1.36 -15.42
N LYS A 54 5.19 -1.98 -14.72
CA LYS A 54 5.74 -3.29 -15.08
C LYS A 54 4.69 -4.36 -14.80
N CYS A 55 4.30 -5.08 -15.83
CA CYS A 55 3.30 -6.13 -15.80
C CYS A 55 3.92 -7.42 -16.32
N PHE A 56 3.75 -8.51 -15.59
CA PHE A 56 4.27 -9.83 -15.95
C PHE A 56 3.09 -10.73 -16.29
N ALA A 57 3.08 -11.30 -17.49
CA ALA A 57 2.03 -12.25 -17.86
C ALA A 57 2.08 -13.48 -16.94
N ILE A 58 0.93 -13.89 -16.41
CA ILE A 58 0.80 -15.05 -15.53
C ILE A 58 -0.31 -15.98 -16.03
N SER A 59 -0.22 -17.27 -15.69
CA SER A 59 -1.30 -18.22 -15.97
C SER A 59 -2.51 -17.94 -15.06
N LYS A 60 -3.70 -18.32 -15.53
CA LYS A 60 -4.93 -18.30 -14.72
C LYS A 60 -4.79 -19.04 -13.41
N GLU A 61 -4.15 -20.22 -13.42
CA GLU A 61 -3.88 -21.00 -12.21
C GLU A 61 -3.04 -20.23 -11.18
N ASN A 62 -2.01 -19.50 -11.64
CA ASN A 62 -1.19 -18.66 -10.77
C ASN A 62 -1.97 -17.45 -10.26
N ALA A 63 -2.79 -16.82 -11.11
CA ALA A 63 -3.68 -15.73 -10.70
C ALA A 63 -4.66 -16.16 -9.60
N GLU A 64 -5.27 -17.34 -9.74
CA GLU A 64 -6.16 -17.92 -8.73
C GLU A 64 -5.42 -18.24 -7.43
N LYS A 65 -4.24 -18.88 -7.50
CA LYS A 65 -3.40 -19.16 -6.31
C LYS A 65 -2.97 -17.89 -5.55
N LEU A 66 -2.74 -16.80 -6.28
CA LEU A 66 -2.36 -15.51 -5.69
C LEU A 66 -3.55 -14.80 -5.05
N THR A 67 -4.71 -14.80 -5.72
CA THR A 67 -5.94 -14.11 -5.27
C THR A 67 -6.71 -14.88 -4.20
N GLN A 68 -6.66 -16.22 -4.19
CA GLN A 68 -7.25 -17.08 -3.15
C GLN A 68 -6.51 -17.02 -1.80
N GLN A 69 -5.42 -16.25 -1.69
CA GLN A 69 -4.78 -15.98 -0.40
C GLN A 69 -5.65 -15.05 0.44
N SER A 70 -6.72 -15.61 1.00
CA SER A 70 -7.57 -14.89 1.93
C SER A 70 -6.73 -14.39 3.09
N ILE A 71 -6.89 -13.10 3.38
CA ILE A 71 -6.69 -12.60 4.74
C ILE A 71 -7.80 -13.29 5.52
N SER A 72 -7.46 -14.08 6.53
CA SER A 72 -8.50 -14.34 7.52
C SER A 72 -8.77 -12.96 8.14
N LEU A 73 -9.89 -12.34 7.75
CA LEU A 73 -10.33 -11.04 8.28
C LEU A 73 -10.34 -11.10 9.82
N SER A 74 -10.58 -12.30 10.35
CA SER A 74 -10.40 -12.66 11.74
C SER A 74 -9.01 -12.28 12.26
N ALA A 75 -7.89 -12.62 11.63
CA ALA A 75 -6.57 -12.32 12.18
C ALA A 75 -6.32 -10.81 12.26
N THR A 76 -6.75 -10.02 11.29
CA THR A 76 -6.52 -8.55 11.28
C THR A 76 -7.43 -7.82 12.26
N ILE A 77 -8.73 -8.18 12.31
CA ILE A 77 -9.70 -7.64 13.27
C ILE A 77 -9.36 -8.11 14.69
N LEU A 78 -8.93 -9.36 14.85
CA LEU A 78 -8.50 -9.92 16.13
C LEU A 78 -7.19 -9.29 16.57
N THR A 79 -6.21 -9.04 15.69
CA THR A 79 -5.00 -8.29 16.07
C THR A 79 -5.30 -6.83 16.38
N ALA A 80 -6.18 -6.15 15.63
CA ALA A 80 -6.56 -4.77 15.92
C ALA A 80 -7.38 -4.68 17.22
N GLY A 81 -8.29 -5.64 17.45
CA GLY A 81 -9.11 -5.78 18.65
C GLY A 81 -8.31 -6.20 19.89
N ILE A 82 -7.36 -7.13 19.75
CA ILE A 82 -6.42 -7.52 20.81
C ILE A 82 -5.47 -6.37 21.11
N LEU A 83 -4.95 -5.68 20.10
CA LEU A 83 -4.07 -4.52 20.31
C LEU A 83 -4.84 -3.38 20.99
N SER A 84 -6.08 -3.12 20.61
CA SER A 84 -6.91 -2.09 21.27
C SER A 84 -7.36 -2.51 22.67
N THR A 85 -7.70 -3.78 22.93
CA THR A 85 -8.00 -4.26 24.29
C THR A 85 -6.76 -4.37 25.18
N LEU A 86 -5.60 -4.72 24.64
CA LEU A 86 -4.31 -4.64 25.37
C LEU A 86 -3.97 -3.19 25.67
N VAL A 87 -4.15 -2.27 24.72
CA VAL A 87 -3.95 -0.84 24.94
C VAL A 87 -4.92 -0.34 26.02
N ILE A 88 -6.22 -0.65 25.95
CA ILE A 88 -7.22 -0.27 26.97
C ILE A 88 -6.89 -0.87 28.34
N ARG A 89 -6.58 -2.17 28.42
CA ARG A 89 -6.23 -2.82 29.70
C ARG A 89 -4.90 -2.36 30.27
N PHE A 90 -3.96 -1.94 29.43
CA PHE A 90 -2.71 -1.35 29.88
C PHE A 90 -2.98 0.08 30.37
N ILE A 91 -3.83 0.86 29.67
CA ILE A 91 -4.30 2.21 30.07
C ILE A 91 -4.96 2.18 31.44
N ASP A 92 -5.91 1.27 31.66
CA ASP A 92 -6.62 1.09 32.93
C ASP A 92 -5.69 0.69 34.09
N ARG A 93 -4.48 0.18 33.80
CA ARG A 93 -3.53 -0.31 34.82
C ARG A 93 -2.38 0.62 35.11
N SER A 94 -2.23 1.71 34.36
CA SER A 94 -1.07 2.60 34.47
C SER A 94 -1.51 4.04 34.72
N ASP A 95 -2.10 4.24 35.90
CA ASP A 95 -2.35 5.57 36.44
C ASP A 95 -1.04 6.37 36.51
N GLY A 96 -0.92 7.37 35.63
CA GLY A 96 0.14 8.39 35.68
C GLY A 96 1.40 8.17 34.82
N MET A 97 1.62 7.00 34.21
CA MET A 97 2.87 6.72 33.45
C MET A 97 2.82 7.07 31.95
N TRP A 98 1.74 7.70 31.47
CA TRP A 98 1.52 7.89 30.03
C TRP A 98 2.08 9.18 29.45
N ILE A 99 2.35 10.18 30.28
CA ILE A 99 2.88 11.46 29.81
C ILE A 99 4.30 11.20 29.34
N MET A 100 4.57 11.39 28.05
CA MET A 100 5.94 11.42 27.54
C MET A 100 6.63 12.67 28.10
N PRO A 101 7.52 12.53 29.11
CA PRO A 101 8.13 13.69 29.78
C PRO A 101 9.29 14.26 28.94
N PHE A 102 9.50 13.73 27.74
CA PHE A 102 10.56 14.10 26.82
C PHE A 102 10.37 15.53 26.31
N GLU A 103 11.48 16.27 26.26
CA GLU A 103 11.56 17.56 25.59
C GLU A 103 11.27 17.41 24.08
N GLY A 104 10.92 18.53 23.42
CA GLY A 104 10.54 18.54 22.01
C GLY A 104 11.56 17.88 21.07
N GLY A 105 12.86 18.07 21.31
CA GLY A 105 13.94 17.44 20.53
C GLY A 105 13.94 15.91 20.63
N ALA A 106 13.77 15.36 21.83
CA ALA A 106 13.68 13.92 22.04
C ALA A 106 12.41 13.30 21.43
N LYS A 107 11.29 14.04 21.42
CA LYS A 107 10.05 13.63 20.73
C LYS A 107 10.22 13.53 19.21
N ILE A 108 10.99 14.44 18.60
CA ILE A 108 11.33 14.36 17.18
C ILE A 108 12.15 13.09 16.90
N VAL A 109 13.15 12.79 17.72
CA VAL A 109 13.95 11.56 17.59
C VAL A 109 13.07 10.32 17.70
N ILE A 110 12.14 10.29 18.67
CA ILE A 110 11.20 9.18 18.84
C ILE A 110 10.31 9.01 17.60
N LEU A 111 9.78 10.10 17.03
CA LEU A 111 9.02 10.05 15.78
C LEU A 111 9.83 9.47 14.63
N VAL A 112 11.09 9.89 14.48
CA VAL A 112 12.01 9.37 13.46
C VAL A 112 12.28 7.88 13.67
N VAL A 113 12.51 7.44 14.91
CA VAL A 113 12.75 6.02 15.23
C VAL A 113 11.51 5.18 14.92
N VAL A 114 10.33 5.60 15.36
CA VAL A 114 9.07 4.88 15.06
C VAL A 114 8.80 4.87 13.56
N GLY A 115 9.01 5.99 12.87
CA GLY A 115 8.90 6.06 11.43
C GLY A 115 9.87 5.13 10.70
N GLY A 116 11.12 5.08 11.16
CA GLY A 116 12.15 4.17 10.66
C GLY A 116 11.81 2.69 10.88
N LEU A 117 11.22 2.34 12.03
CA LEU A 117 10.74 0.98 12.31
C LEU A 117 9.60 0.58 11.37
N VAL A 118 8.62 1.46 11.16
CA VAL A 118 7.51 1.21 10.21
C VAL A 118 8.07 1.00 8.80
N LEU A 119 9.01 1.83 8.38
CA LEU A 119 9.69 1.69 7.08
C LEU A 119 10.48 0.39 6.95
N SER A 120 11.22 0.01 7.99
CA SER A 120 12.00 -1.23 8.00
C SER A 120 11.11 -2.47 7.91
N LEU A 121 10.01 -2.49 8.67
CA LEU A 121 8.99 -3.53 8.57
C LEU A 121 8.41 -3.60 7.16
N TRP A 122 8.13 -2.45 6.55
CA TRP A 122 7.62 -2.40 5.19
C TRP A 122 8.61 -2.97 4.17
N LEU A 123 9.88 -2.56 4.21
CA LEU A 123 10.94 -3.08 3.33
C LEU A 123 11.11 -4.60 3.49
N PHE A 124 11.04 -5.10 4.72
CA PHE A 124 11.05 -6.54 4.99
C PHE A 124 9.86 -7.26 4.35
N LEU A 125 8.65 -6.72 4.46
CA LEU A 125 7.46 -7.27 3.82
C LEU A 125 7.56 -7.23 2.28
N LEU A 126 8.21 -6.22 1.70
CA LEU A 126 8.44 -6.14 0.25
C LEU A 126 9.34 -7.29 -0.21
N GLN A 127 10.47 -7.50 0.47
CA GLN A 127 11.37 -8.62 0.17
C GLN A 127 10.68 -9.98 0.33
N GLN A 128 9.84 -10.14 1.35
CA GLN A 128 9.04 -11.34 1.53
C GLN A 128 8.08 -11.58 0.35
N SER A 129 7.45 -10.52 -0.16
CA SER A 129 6.52 -10.62 -1.29
C SER A 129 7.22 -11.08 -2.59
N GLU A 130 8.41 -10.55 -2.88
CA GLU A 130 9.22 -10.94 -4.04
C GLU A 130 9.65 -12.40 -3.98
N ARG A 131 10.16 -12.85 -2.82
CA ARG A 131 10.53 -14.25 -2.61
C ARG A 131 9.34 -15.18 -2.80
N LYS A 132 8.19 -14.78 -2.28
CA LYS A 132 6.96 -15.56 -2.39
C LYS A 132 6.45 -15.64 -3.83
N ILE A 133 6.51 -14.57 -4.61
CA ILE A 133 6.15 -14.59 -6.05
C ILE A 133 7.09 -15.48 -6.84
N SER A 134 8.39 -15.36 -6.57
CA SER A 134 9.40 -16.19 -7.22
C SER A 134 9.17 -17.68 -6.92
N SER A 135 8.67 -18.02 -5.73
CA SER A 135 8.32 -19.41 -5.38
C SER A 135 7.15 -20.00 -6.20
N PHE A 136 6.31 -19.16 -6.82
CA PHE A 136 5.28 -19.60 -7.78
C PHE A 136 5.83 -19.81 -9.21
N GLY A 137 7.15 -19.72 -9.41
CA GLY A 137 7.77 -19.85 -10.72
C GLY A 137 7.60 -18.61 -11.62
N ILE A 138 7.10 -17.50 -11.08
CA ILE A 138 6.93 -16.25 -11.82
C ILE A 138 8.26 -15.51 -11.83
N SER A 139 8.88 -15.41 -13.01
CA SER A 139 10.15 -14.69 -13.19
C SER A 139 9.90 -13.18 -13.29
N LEU A 140 10.38 -12.43 -12.29
CA LEU A 140 10.31 -10.97 -12.21
C LEU A 140 11.49 -10.28 -12.92
N THR A 141 11.87 -10.77 -14.10
CA THR A 141 12.96 -10.22 -14.92
C THR A 141 12.45 -9.09 -15.81
N ASN A 142 13.23 -8.01 -15.97
CA ASN A 142 12.81 -6.85 -16.77
C ASN A 142 12.49 -7.23 -18.22
N ASP A 143 13.21 -8.21 -18.74
CA ASP A 143 13.09 -8.78 -20.09
C ASP A 143 11.73 -9.44 -20.35
N LYS A 144 10.98 -9.79 -19.28
CA LYS A 144 9.60 -10.32 -19.36
C LYS A 144 8.54 -9.30 -18.95
N ALA A 145 8.94 -8.08 -18.59
CA ALA A 145 8.01 -7.04 -18.15
C ALA A 145 7.39 -6.33 -19.36
N LYS A 146 6.06 -6.27 -19.43
CA LYS A 146 5.33 -5.37 -20.31
C LYS A 146 5.03 -4.07 -19.58
N MET A 147 5.22 -2.94 -20.26
CA MET A 147 4.95 -1.61 -19.72
C MET A 147 3.51 -1.20 -20.07
N ILE A 148 2.58 -1.43 -19.15
CA ILE A 148 1.15 -1.17 -19.37
C ILE A 148 0.75 0.10 -18.61
N GLN A 149 0.13 1.04 -19.31
CA GLN A 149 -0.47 2.21 -18.68
C GLN A 149 -1.94 1.94 -18.36
N PHE A 150 -2.34 2.18 -17.12
CA PHE A 150 -3.72 2.02 -16.66
C PHE A 150 -4.35 3.38 -16.44
N ARG A 151 -5.43 3.70 -17.17
CA ARG A 151 -6.16 4.96 -17.01
C ARG A 151 -7.54 4.70 -16.42
N PRO A 152 -7.98 5.45 -15.41
CA PRO A 152 -9.31 5.26 -14.84
C PRO A 152 -10.36 5.67 -15.87
N THR A 153 -11.40 4.85 -16.02
CA THR A 153 -12.54 5.17 -16.89
C THR A 153 -13.36 6.35 -16.38
N ARG A 154 -13.37 6.58 -15.06
CA ARG A 154 -14.14 7.64 -14.40
C ARG A 154 -13.26 8.57 -13.60
N PHE A 155 -13.41 9.87 -13.84
CA PHE A 155 -12.73 10.90 -13.06
C PHE A 155 -13.10 10.88 -11.57
N SER A 156 -14.30 10.43 -11.22
CA SER A 156 -14.73 10.27 -9.81
C SER A 156 -13.88 9.26 -9.02
N THR A 157 -13.27 8.27 -9.69
CA THR A 157 -12.32 7.34 -9.06
C THR A 157 -11.05 8.06 -8.62
N LEU A 158 -10.53 8.96 -9.46
CA LEU A 158 -9.36 9.80 -9.14
C LEU A 158 -9.63 10.67 -7.91
N ILE A 159 -10.77 11.37 -7.90
CA ILE A 159 -11.15 12.25 -6.79
C ILE A 159 -11.28 11.47 -5.48
N LYS A 160 -11.95 10.30 -5.51
CA LYS A 160 -12.12 9.47 -4.31
C LYS A 160 -10.78 9.00 -3.73
N GLN A 161 -9.86 8.58 -4.59
CA GLN A 161 -8.54 8.13 -4.14
C GLN A 161 -7.69 9.28 -3.63
N ALA A 162 -7.66 10.42 -4.34
CA ALA A 162 -6.96 11.63 -3.91
C ALA A 162 -7.51 12.14 -2.58
N GLY A 163 -8.84 12.17 -2.41
CA GLY A 163 -9.49 12.55 -1.16
C GLY A 163 -9.14 11.62 0.00
N ALA A 164 -9.17 10.30 -0.21
CA ALA A 164 -8.77 9.33 0.80
C ALA A 164 -7.28 9.48 1.20
N MET A 165 -6.41 9.72 0.22
CA MET A 165 -4.99 9.94 0.48
C MET A 165 -4.73 11.24 1.24
N LEU A 166 -5.43 12.32 0.88
CA LEU A 166 -5.37 13.61 1.57
C LEU A 166 -5.86 13.47 3.02
N LEU A 167 -6.93 12.71 3.25
CA LEU A 167 -7.44 12.39 4.58
C LEU A 167 -6.38 11.67 5.43
N LEU A 168 -5.77 10.60 4.90
CA LEU A 168 -4.73 9.85 5.60
C LEU A 168 -3.49 10.71 5.89
N LEU A 169 -3.08 11.56 4.94
CA LEU A 169 -2.00 12.52 5.14
C LEU A 169 -2.32 13.51 6.25
N THR A 170 -3.55 14.03 6.27
CA THR A 170 -4.02 14.98 7.30
C THR A 170 -4.01 14.32 8.67
N ILE A 171 -4.49 13.08 8.78
CA ILE A 171 -4.44 12.28 10.03
C ILE A 171 -3.00 12.07 10.48
N LEU A 172 -2.10 11.72 9.55
CA LEU A 172 -0.67 11.52 9.85
C LEU A 172 -0.03 12.81 10.37
N ILE A 173 -0.23 13.94 9.70
CA ILE A 173 0.29 15.25 10.13
C ILE A 173 -0.30 15.65 11.49
N ALA A 174 -1.61 15.49 11.68
CA ALA A 174 -2.25 15.78 12.96
C ALA A 174 -1.67 14.92 14.09
N SER A 175 -1.43 13.63 13.85
CA SER A 175 -0.81 12.74 14.84
C SER A 175 0.61 13.17 15.21
N ILE A 176 1.42 13.65 14.24
CA ILE A 176 2.75 14.22 14.49
C ILE A 176 2.64 15.46 15.37
N LEU A 177 1.75 16.40 15.01
CA LEU A 177 1.55 17.65 15.77
C LEU A 177 1.11 17.36 17.21
N ILE A 178 0.25 16.37 17.42
CA ILE A 178 -0.18 15.95 18.76
C ILE A 178 1.01 15.36 19.53
N VAL A 179 1.80 14.45 18.94
CA VAL A 179 3.00 13.88 19.59
C VAL A 179 3.98 14.95 20.04
N LEU A 180 4.14 16.02 19.26
CA LEU A 180 5.05 17.13 19.57
C LEU A 180 4.53 18.05 20.69
N GLN A 181 3.27 17.95 21.11
CA GLN A 181 2.77 18.77 22.21
C GLN A 181 3.49 18.44 23.54
N PRO A 182 3.59 19.41 24.48
CA PRO A 182 4.36 19.24 25.71
C PRO A 182 3.87 18.10 26.60
N LYS A 183 2.54 17.93 26.70
CA LYS A 183 1.89 16.94 27.56
C LYS A 183 1.14 15.90 26.73
N THR A 184 1.89 15.09 25.99
CA THR A 184 1.29 14.08 25.11
C THR A 184 1.43 12.68 25.67
N SER A 185 0.35 11.92 25.57
CA SER A 185 0.31 10.50 25.93
C SER A 185 1.08 9.64 24.92
N PHE A 186 1.80 8.63 25.39
CA PHE A 186 2.39 7.58 24.53
C PHE A 186 1.37 6.92 23.58
N ILE A 187 0.07 6.94 23.91
CA ILE A 187 -1.00 6.47 23.02
C ILE A 187 -0.94 7.17 21.65
N PHE A 188 -0.65 8.47 21.61
CA PHE A 188 -0.55 9.20 20.36
C PHE A 188 0.66 8.80 19.51
N LEU A 189 1.71 8.27 20.13
CA LEU A 189 2.84 7.68 19.40
C LEU A 189 2.43 6.36 18.72
N VAL A 190 1.61 5.54 19.39
CA VAL A 190 1.03 4.33 18.82
C VAL A 190 0.09 4.69 17.66
N ILE A 191 -0.77 5.70 17.84
CA ILE A 191 -1.66 6.21 16.78
C ILE A 191 -0.84 6.72 15.60
N TYR A 192 0.26 7.44 15.83
CA TYR A 192 1.17 7.86 14.77
C TYR A 192 1.72 6.66 13.99
N GLY A 193 2.24 5.64 14.68
CA GLY A 193 2.75 4.42 14.03
C GLY A 193 1.70 3.70 13.19
N ILE A 194 0.47 3.54 13.71
CA ILE A 194 -0.66 2.93 12.99
C ILE A 194 -1.05 3.78 11.79
N SER A 195 -1.16 5.10 11.96
CA SER A 195 -1.51 6.03 10.89
C SER A 195 -0.48 6.00 9.78
N PHE A 196 0.81 5.90 10.13
CA PHE A 196 1.88 5.81 9.16
C PHE A 196 1.87 4.47 8.40
N LEU A 197 1.61 3.36 9.09
CA LEU A 197 1.43 2.06 8.46
C LEU A 197 0.23 2.06 7.51
N CYS A 198 -0.91 2.62 7.93
CA CYS A 198 -2.11 2.77 7.10
C CYS A 198 -1.81 3.63 5.86
N PHE A 199 -1.11 4.74 6.03
CA PHE A 199 -0.70 5.63 4.95
C PHE A 199 0.17 4.91 3.92
N ILE A 200 1.22 4.20 4.34
CA ILE A 200 2.11 3.44 3.45
C ILE A 200 1.38 2.27 2.78
N SER A 201 0.56 1.54 3.53
CA SER A 201 -0.20 0.40 3.00
C SER A 201 -1.22 0.83 1.96
N TYR A 202 -1.87 1.96 2.20
CA TYR A 202 -2.79 2.57 1.26
C TYR A 202 -2.07 3.07 0.00
N SER A 203 -0.93 3.72 0.21
CA SER A 203 -0.01 4.22 -0.83
C SER A 203 0.40 3.12 -1.83
N ALA A 204 0.57 1.90 -1.34
CA ALA A 204 1.02 0.77 -2.16
C ALA A 204 -0.08 0.16 -3.06
N ARG A 205 -1.36 0.46 -2.82
CA ARG A 205 -2.52 -0.16 -3.50
C ARG A 205 -3.26 0.83 -4.40
N SER A 206 -2.61 1.26 -5.49
CA SER A 206 -3.15 2.33 -6.36
C SER A 206 -4.30 1.90 -7.28
N LEU A 207 -4.40 0.63 -7.66
CA LEU A 207 -5.39 0.15 -8.64
C LEU A 207 -6.45 -0.66 -7.90
N ARG A 208 -7.35 0.07 -7.23
CA ARG A 208 -8.33 -0.53 -6.33
C ARG A 208 -9.31 -1.47 -7.06
N GLU A 209 -9.57 -2.63 -6.44
CA GLU A 209 -10.65 -3.55 -6.81
C GLU A 209 -12.00 -2.81 -6.91
N GLY A 210 -12.76 -3.09 -7.98
CA GLY A 210 -14.05 -2.44 -8.26
C GLY A 210 -13.97 -1.12 -9.03
N SER A 211 -12.77 -0.66 -9.43
CA SER A 211 -12.62 0.44 -10.38
C SER A 211 -12.27 -0.12 -11.76
N SER A 212 -12.91 0.36 -12.83
CA SER A 212 -12.54 -0.01 -14.20
C SER A 212 -11.43 0.90 -14.73
N PHE A 213 -10.46 0.28 -15.40
CA PHE A 213 -9.34 0.97 -16.01
C PHE A 213 -9.22 0.54 -17.46
N VAL A 214 -8.94 1.50 -18.34
CA VAL A 214 -8.51 1.20 -19.71
C VAL A 214 -7.02 0.97 -19.69
N ALA A 215 -6.57 -0.13 -20.30
CA ALA A 215 -5.16 -0.43 -20.42
C ALA A 215 -4.62 -0.14 -21.81
N ARG A 216 -3.48 0.55 -21.85
CA ARG A 216 -2.75 0.85 -23.07
C ARG A 216 -1.37 0.25 -23.00
N ASN A 217 -1.05 -0.59 -23.99
CA ASN A 217 0.29 -1.09 -24.14
C ASN A 217 1.16 0.04 -24.71
N LYS A 218 2.17 0.49 -23.97
CA LYS A 218 3.16 1.40 -24.52
C LYS A 218 4.23 0.52 -25.16
N SER A 219 4.16 0.32 -26.49
CA SER A 219 5.25 -0.37 -27.19
C SER A 219 6.54 0.42 -26.94
N GLU A 220 7.60 -0.28 -26.56
CA GLU A 220 8.92 0.33 -26.43
C GLU A 220 9.30 0.86 -27.81
N GLY A 221 9.23 2.19 -27.97
CA GLY A 221 9.92 2.85 -29.05
C GLY A 221 11.38 2.44 -28.94
N LYS A 222 11.89 1.77 -29.97
CA LYS A 222 13.32 1.57 -30.15
C LYS A 222 14.00 2.93 -29.95
N LEU A 223 14.93 2.97 -29.00
CA LEU A 223 15.88 4.07 -28.80
C LEU A 223 16.55 4.45 -30.12
#